data_AF-A0A6C0JI40-F1
#
_entry.id   AF-A0A6C0JI40-F1
#
_cell.length_a   1.000
_cell.length_b   1.000
_cell.length_c   1.000
_cell.angle_alpha   90.00
_cell.angle_beta   90.00
_cell.angle_gamma   90.00
#
_symmetry.space_group_name_H-M   'P 1'
#
loop_
_entity.id
_entity.type
_entity.pdbx_description
1 polymer ?
#
loop_
_entity_poly.entity_id
_entity_poly.type
_entity_poly.pdbx_seq_one_letter_code
_entity_poly.pdbx_strand_id
1 'polypeptide(L)'
;MSDMEALTESHNLKQGERVIVKERFYSEISYSGKIYKIINKPLNEWILQYKNINIDYFYIKFEESFYHLLLKRGLGVIYNHKPMILGNVNRDANGRIEKIYSQPGFPESLSIKNETQIRLENINAMLVWRAAYDIQADK
;
A
#
# COMPACT_ATOMS: atom_id res chain seq x y z
N MET A 1 -4.16 22.01 0.36
CA MET A 1 -3.33 21.13 -0.47
C MET A 1 -4.26 20.17 -1.19
N SER A 2 -4.14 20.08 -2.51
CA SER A 2 -4.90 19.11 -3.30
C SER A 2 -4.25 17.73 -3.23
N ASP A 3 -5.02 16.66 -3.51
CA ASP A 3 -4.50 15.29 -3.57
C ASP A 3 -3.34 15.17 -4.59
N MET A 4 -3.41 15.92 -5.69
CA MET A 4 -2.36 15.93 -6.72
C MET A 4 -1.05 16.55 -6.23
N GLU A 5 -1.12 17.62 -5.43
CA GLU A 5 0.07 18.22 -4.82
C GLU A 5 0.72 17.21 -3.85
N ALA A 6 -0.08 16.55 -3.01
CA ALA A 6 0.41 15.56 -2.05
C ALA A 6 1.09 14.34 -2.72
N LEU A 7 0.62 13.93 -3.90
CA LEU A 7 1.17 12.80 -4.65
C LEU A 7 2.48 13.13 -5.38
N THR A 8 2.69 14.39 -5.75
CA THR A 8 3.83 14.84 -6.58
C THR A 8 4.89 15.63 -5.80
N GLU A 9 4.61 15.96 -4.54
CA GLU A 9 5.53 16.68 -3.66
C GLU A 9 6.90 15.99 -3.56
N SER A 10 7.99 16.75 -3.68
CA SER A 10 9.35 16.17 -3.61
C SER A 10 9.65 15.60 -2.22
N HIS A 11 10.48 14.55 -2.17
CA HIS A 11 10.95 13.94 -0.92
C HIS A 11 12.42 13.52 -1.03
N ASN A 12 13.08 13.33 0.12
CA ASN A 12 14.47 12.84 0.19
C ASN A 12 14.57 11.38 0.68
N LEU A 13 13.42 10.72 0.87
CA LEU A 13 13.32 9.35 1.37
C LEU A 13 13.98 8.33 0.45
N LYS A 14 14.63 7.31 1.03
CA LYS A 14 15.33 6.26 0.28
C LYS A 14 14.86 4.86 0.67
N GLN A 15 15.02 3.91 -0.26
CA GLN A 15 14.80 2.50 0.06
C GLN A 15 15.70 2.05 1.22
N GLY A 16 15.11 1.33 2.17
CA GLY A 16 15.77 0.87 3.39
C GLY A 16 15.70 1.84 4.57
N GLU A 17 15.20 3.07 4.37
CA GLU A 17 15.06 4.06 5.43
C GLU A 17 13.89 3.73 6.36
N ARG A 18 14.02 4.04 7.65
CA ARG A 18 12.91 3.98 8.61
C ARG A 18 12.05 5.22 8.46
N VAL A 19 10.74 5.04 8.56
CA VAL A 19 9.77 6.11 8.38
C VAL A 19 8.65 6.03 9.39
N ILE A 20 8.06 7.19 9.67
CA ILE A 20 6.77 7.31 10.34
C ILE A 20 5.72 7.64 9.27
N VAL A 21 4.69 6.82 9.19
CA VAL A 21 3.54 6.96 8.30
C VAL A 21 2.37 7.47 9.12
N LYS A 22 1.89 8.68 8.83
CA LYS A 22 0.78 9.33 9.55
C LYS A 22 -0.44 9.42 8.66
N GLU A 23 -1.63 9.18 9.20
CA GLU A 23 -2.86 9.45 8.45
C GLU A 23 -3.06 10.96 8.31
N ARG A 24 -3.21 11.47 7.08
CA ARG A 24 -3.29 12.92 6.86
C ARG A 24 -4.50 13.57 7.53
N PHE A 25 -5.59 12.82 7.69
CA PHE A 25 -6.83 13.30 8.30
C PHE A 25 -6.92 13.03 9.80
N TYR A 26 -6.01 12.24 10.37
CA TYR A 26 -5.99 11.81 11.77
C TYR A 26 -4.55 11.83 12.29
N SER A 27 -4.09 13.00 12.74
CA SER A 27 -2.68 13.26 13.05
C SER A 27 -2.14 12.48 14.26
N GLU A 28 -3.04 11.99 15.10
CA GLU A 28 -2.76 11.11 16.23
C GLU A 28 -2.43 9.67 15.80
N ILE A 29 -2.80 9.27 14.59
CA ILE A 29 -2.58 7.93 14.08
C ILE A 29 -1.26 7.90 13.31
N SER A 30 -0.31 7.10 13.82
CA SER A 30 1.00 6.93 13.20
C SER A 30 1.50 5.49 13.30
N TYR A 31 2.25 5.08 12.28
CA TYR A 31 2.80 3.74 12.15
C TYR A 31 4.28 3.85 11.79
N SER A 32 5.14 3.17 12.54
CA SER A 32 6.55 3.05 12.20
C SER A 32 6.76 1.92 11.18
N GLY A 33 7.62 2.16 10.21
CA GLY A 33 7.90 1.19 9.16
C GLY A 33 9.28 1.40 8.53
N LYS A 34 9.58 0.58 7.54
CA LYS A 34 10.80 0.67 6.75
C LYS A 34 10.45 0.67 5.26
N ILE A 35 11.01 1.59 4.49
CA ILE A 35 10.80 1.64 3.04
C ILE A 35 11.39 0.37 2.43
N TYR A 36 10.53 -0.49 1.90
CA TYR A 36 10.93 -1.72 1.22
C TYR A 36 11.29 -1.44 -0.24
N LYS A 37 10.50 -0.61 -0.93
CA LYS A 37 10.72 -0.22 -2.33
C LYS A 37 10.01 1.09 -2.63
N ILE A 38 10.62 1.93 -3.47
CA ILE A 38 10.00 3.10 -4.08
C ILE A 38 9.91 2.84 -5.58
N ILE A 39 8.74 3.04 -6.18
CA ILE A 39 8.53 2.86 -7.62
C ILE A 39 7.97 4.16 -8.19
N ASN A 40 8.63 4.71 -9.21
CA ASN A 40 8.11 5.83 -9.98
C ASN A 40 7.34 5.30 -11.20
N LYS A 41 6.05 5.61 -11.29
CA LYS A 41 5.22 5.24 -12.44
C LYS A 41 4.03 6.21 -12.60
N PRO A 42 3.33 6.19 -13.74
CA PRO A 42 2.16 7.04 -13.94
C PRO A 42 1.06 6.78 -12.90
N LEU A 43 0.40 7.86 -12.45
CA LEU A 43 -0.72 7.81 -11.52
C LEU A 43 -1.83 6.87 -12.01
N ASN A 44 -2.14 6.96 -13.30
CA ASN A 44 -3.01 6.03 -13.97
C ASN A 44 -2.65 5.97 -15.46
N GLU A 45 -2.11 4.84 -15.91
CA GLU A 45 -1.71 4.62 -17.31
C GLU A 45 -2.90 4.61 -18.29
N TRP A 46 -4.12 4.40 -17.77
CA TRP A 46 -5.34 4.23 -18.54
C TRP A 46 -6.18 5.51 -18.65
N ILE A 47 -5.97 6.48 -17.76
CA ILE A 47 -6.64 7.78 -17.85
C ILE A 47 -5.69 8.77 -18.52
N LEU A 48 -6.02 9.18 -19.74
CA LEU A 48 -5.17 10.05 -20.57
C LEU A 48 -4.68 11.31 -19.83
N GLN A 49 -5.54 11.94 -19.02
CA GLN A 49 -5.18 13.15 -18.26
C GLN A 49 -4.10 12.91 -17.19
N TYR A 50 -3.91 11.66 -16.74
CA TYR A 50 -2.96 11.27 -15.70
C TYR A 50 -1.80 10.41 -16.22
N LYS A 51 -1.82 10.07 -17.51
CA LYS A 51 -0.82 9.20 -18.15
C LYS A 51 0.60 9.75 -18.10
N ASN A 52 0.75 11.08 -18.10
CA ASN A 52 2.05 11.75 -18.07
C ASN A 52 2.45 12.24 -16.67
N ILE A 53 1.65 11.96 -15.64
CA ILE A 53 1.95 12.35 -14.27
C ILE A 53 2.53 11.15 -13.55
N ASN A 54 3.84 11.13 -13.41
CA ASN A 54 4.53 10.12 -12.61
C ASN A 54 4.48 10.49 -11.13
N ILE A 55 4.20 9.49 -10.29
CA ILE A 55 4.21 9.62 -8.85
C ILE A 55 5.02 8.48 -8.23
N ASP A 56 5.51 8.72 -7.01
CA ASP A 56 6.23 7.71 -6.25
C ASP A 56 5.28 6.86 -5.41
N TYR A 57 5.34 5.55 -5.65
CA TYR A 57 4.63 4.52 -4.91
C TYR A 57 5.56 3.95 -3.85
N PHE A 58 5.18 4.13 -2.58
CA PHE A 58 5.96 3.68 -1.43
C PHE A 58 5.45 2.34 -0.93
N TYR A 59 6.24 1.29 -1.07
CA TYR A 59 5.99 0.02 -0.40
C TYR A 59 6.71 0.04 0.94
N ILE A 60 5.96 0.03 2.03
CA ILE A 60 6.47 0.10 3.40
C ILE A 60 6.29 -1.26 4.07
N LYS A 61 7.37 -1.77 4.67
CA LYS A 61 7.35 -2.92 5.56
C LYS A 61 6.98 -2.44 6.96
N PHE A 62 5.94 -3.04 7.53
CA PHE A 62 5.48 -2.79 8.89
C PHE A 62 5.73 -4.00 9.79
N GLU A 63 5.56 -3.80 11.10
CA GLU A 63 5.33 -4.90 12.03
C GLU A 63 4.02 -5.63 11.70
N GLU A 64 3.97 -6.93 11.98
CA GLU A 64 2.85 -7.79 11.58
C GLU A 64 1.51 -7.32 12.17
N SER A 65 1.54 -6.82 13.41
CA SER A 65 0.39 -6.23 14.10
C SER A 65 -0.30 -5.13 13.28
N PHE A 66 0.47 -4.30 12.57
CA PHE A 66 -0.10 -3.23 11.75
C PHE A 66 -0.76 -3.75 10.48
N TYR A 67 -0.35 -4.89 9.92
CA TYR A 67 -1.08 -5.47 8.79
C TYR A 67 -2.49 -5.90 9.16
N HIS A 68 -2.68 -6.39 10.39
CA HIS A 68 -4.01 -6.63 10.93
C HIS A 68 -4.84 -5.35 11.09
N LEU A 69 -4.27 -4.15 11.05
CA LEU A 69 -5.07 -2.92 11.10
C LEU A 69 -5.27 -2.34 9.69
N LEU A 70 -4.21 -2.37 8.88
CA LEU A 70 -4.10 -1.59 7.67
C LEU A 70 -4.54 -2.33 6.40
N LEU A 71 -4.38 -3.65 6.32
CA LEU A 71 -4.69 -4.37 5.09
C LEU A 71 -6.19 -4.40 4.82
N LYS A 72 -6.56 -4.01 3.61
CA LYS A 72 -7.92 -3.90 3.09
C LYS A 72 -7.92 -4.35 1.63
N ARG A 73 -9.08 -4.76 1.14
CA ARG A 73 -9.30 -5.12 -0.27
C ARG A 73 -8.86 -3.99 -1.20
N GLY A 74 -8.26 -4.34 -2.33
CA GLY A 74 -7.79 -3.41 -3.35
C GLY A 74 -6.43 -2.78 -3.06
N LEU A 75 -5.85 -2.99 -1.87
CA LEU A 75 -4.51 -2.48 -1.58
C LEU A 75 -3.43 -3.26 -2.34
N GLY A 76 -2.47 -2.53 -2.89
CA GLY A 76 -1.25 -3.11 -3.45
C GLY A 76 -0.32 -3.61 -2.35
N VAL A 77 0.28 -4.78 -2.53
CA VAL A 77 1.29 -5.35 -1.64
C VAL A 77 2.44 -5.94 -2.44
N ILE A 78 3.57 -6.17 -1.77
CA ILE A 78 4.61 -7.07 -2.25
C ILE A 78 4.45 -8.39 -1.50
N TYR A 79 4.07 -9.46 -2.20
CA TYR A 79 3.92 -10.80 -1.68
C TYR A 79 4.98 -11.72 -2.31
N ASN A 80 5.80 -12.39 -1.49
CA ASN A 80 6.93 -13.19 -1.97
C ASN A 80 7.77 -12.45 -3.05
N HIS A 81 8.10 -11.19 -2.76
CA HIS A 81 8.88 -10.29 -3.63
C HIS A 81 8.21 -9.93 -4.98
N LYS A 82 6.91 -10.22 -5.16
CA LYS A 82 6.15 -9.86 -6.36
C LYS A 82 5.00 -8.89 -6.03
N PRO A 83 4.75 -7.89 -6.89
CA PRO A 83 3.61 -7.00 -6.69
C PRO A 83 2.29 -7.76 -6.89
N MET A 84 1.36 -7.56 -5.97
CA MET A 84 0.01 -8.16 -6.00
C MET A 84 -1.02 -7.16 -5.49
N ILE A 85 -2.29 -7.42 -5.80
CA ILE A 85 -3.43 -6.68 -5.25
C ILE A 85 -4.18 -7.61 -4.30
N LEU A 86 -4.54 -7.09 -3.14
CA LEU A 86 -5.34 -7.82 -2.17
C LEU A 86 -6.79 -7.94 -2.64
N GLY A 87 -7.28 -9.18 -2.63
CA GLY A 87 -8.69 -9.50 -2.75
C GLY A 87 -9.40 -9.35 -1.42
N ASN A 88 -10.27 -10.30 -1.09
CA ASN A 88 -10.99 -10.26 0.17
C ASN A 88 -10.04 -10.38 1.39
N VAL A 89 -10.40 -9.73 2.49
CA VAL A 89 -9.68 -9.78 3.77
C VAL A 89 -10.70 -10.06 4.86
N ASN A 90 -10.80 -11.33 5.27
CA ASN A 90 -11.72 -11.77 6.31
C ASN A 90 -11.07 -11.60 7.68
N ARG A 91 -11.85 -11.08 8.63
CA ARG A 91 -11.39 -10.76 9.97
C ARG A 91 -12.26 -11.47 11.01
N ASP A 92 -11.63 -11.86 12.11
CA ASP A 92 -12.34 -12.39 13.28
C ASP A 92 -13.08 -11.27 14.03
N ALA A 93 -13.81 -11.64 15.10
CA ALA A 93 -14.55 -10.69 15.93
C ALA A 93 -13.64 -9.66 16.66
N ASN A 94 -12.34 -9.93 16.78
CA ASN A 94 -11.35 -9.03 17.37
C ASN A 94 -10.66 -8.16 16.30
N GLY A 95 -11.10 -8.24 15.05
CA GLY A 95 -10.54 -7.50 13.92
C GLY A 95 -9.23 -8.08 13.38
N ARG A 96 -8.75 -9.24 13.87
CA ARG A 96 -7.53 -9.88 13.35
C ARG A 96 -7.81 -10.56 12.01
N ILE A 97 -6.84 -10.55 11.11
CA ILE A 97 -6.97 -11.22 9.81
C ILE A 97 -6.97 -12.72 10.03
N GLU A 98 -8.05 -13.38 9.62
CA GLU A 98 -8.18 -14.83 9.63
C GLU A 98 -7.80 -15.40 8.25
N LYS A 99 -8.30 -14.78 7.18
CA LYS A 99 -8.02 -15.20 5.80
C LYS A 99 -7.82 -13.98 4.93
N ILE A 100 -6.78 -14.02 4.12
CA ILE A 100 -6.47 -12.98 3.14
C ILE A 100 -6.31 -13.61 1.78
N TYR A 101 -6.83 -12.93 0.76
CA TYR A 101 -6.82 -13.41 -0.60
C TYR A 101 -6.11 -12.40 -1.49
N SER A 102 -5.54 -12.88 -2.59
CA SER A 102 -5.04 -12.04 -3.66
C SER A 102 -5.93 -12.13 -4.88
N GLN A 103 -6.00 -11.05 -5.65
CA GLN A 103 -6.64 -11.02 -6.96
C GLN A 103 -5.59 -10.90 -8.07
N PRO A 104 -5.83 -11.52 -9.24
CA PRO A 104 -5.06 -11.17 -10.43
C PRO A 104 -5.25 -9.68 -10.74
N GLY A 105 -4.17 -9.00 -11.15
CA GLY A 105 -4.22 -7.59 -11.51
C GLY A 105 -5.15 -7.34 -12.73
N PHE A 106 -5.67 -6.12 -12.82
CA PHE A 106 -6.55 -5.65 -13.91
C PHE A 106 -5.94 -5.94 -15.31
N PRO A 107 -6.72 -6.28 -16.35
CA PRO A 107 -8.18 -6.17 -16.51
C PRO A 107 -9.04 -7.07 -15.60
N GLU A 108 -9.89 -6.43 -14.78
CA GLU A 108 -10.95 -7.04 -13.98
C GLU A 108 -12.07 -7.52 -14.90
N SER A 109 -12.08 -8.79 -15.29
CA SER A 109 -13.33 -9.49 -15.63
C SER A 109 -13.30 -11.02 -15.54
N LEU A 110 -12.16 -11.66 -15.25
CA LEU A 110 -12.12 -13.11 -15.02
C LEU A 110 -12.27 -13.45 -13.52
N SER A 111 -13.39 -12.95 -12.98
CA SER A 111 -14.10 -13.41 -11.78
C SER A 111 -13.45 -13.22 -10.40
N ILE A 112 -14.25 -12.69 -9.46
CA ILE A 112 -14.09 -12.85 -8.00
C ILE A 112 -13.87 -14.33 -7.62
N LYS A 113 -14.23 -15.29 -8.50
CA LYS A 113 -14.08 -16.72 -8.29
C LYS A 113 -12.62 -17.21 -8.31
N ASN A 114 -11.66 -16.39 -8.73
CA ASN A 114 -10.24 -16.76 -8.82
C ASN A 114 -9.37 -16.08 -7.74
N GLU A 115 -9.95 -15.77 -6.58
CA GLU A 115 -9.18 -15.35 -5.41
C GLU A 115 -8.31 -16.52 -4.91
N THR A 116 -7.02 -16.28 -4.77
CA THR A 116 -6.08 -17.25 -4.18
C THR A 116 -5.81 -16.86 -2.74
N GLN A 117 -6.03 -17.76 -1.80
CA GLN A 117 -5.67 -17.51 -0.41
C GLN A 117 -4.15 -17.36 -0.30
N ILE A 118 -3.71 -16.26 0.30
CA ILE A 118 -2.31 -15.99 0.59
C ILE A 118 -2.07 -16.02 2.09
N ARG A 119 -0.80 -16.01 2.49
CA ARG A 119 -0.41 -16.01 3.89
C ARG A 119 0.15 -14.66 4.30
N LEU A 120 -0.20 -14.19 5.50
CA LEU A 120 0.16 -12.86 5.98
C LEU A 120 1.68 -12.72 6.13
N GLU A 121 2.36 -13.76 6.64
CA GLU A 121 3.79 -13.79 6.89
C GLU A 121 4.65 -13.64 5.61
N ASN A 122 4.04 -13.87 4.45
CA ASN A 122 4.70 -13.75 3.14
C ASN A 122 4.52 -12.37 2.50
N ILE A 123 3.78 -11.45 3.15
CA ILE A 123 3.66 -10.05 2.72
C ILE A 123 4.91 -9.30 3.19
N ASN A 124 5.75 -8.90 2.25
CA ASN A 124 6.99 -8.18 2.54
C ASN A 124 6.74 -6.71 2.87
N ALA A 125 5.78 -6.08 2.20
CA ALA A 125 5.45 -4.67 2.34
C ALA A 125 4.06 -4.36 1.74
N MET A 126 3.42 -3.29 2.19
CA MET A 126 2.18 -2.78 1.62
C MET A 126 2.38 -1.40 0.98
N LEU A 127 1.58 -1.10 -0.03
CA LEU A 127 1.56 0.19 -0.68
C LEU A 127 0.93 1.24 0.24
N VAL A 128 1.67 2.31 0.50
CA VAL A 128 1.24 3.49 1.23
C VAL A 128 1.09 4.65 0.25
N TRP A 129 -0.13 5.18 0.15
CA TRP A 129 -0.49 6.20 -0.82
C TRP A 129 -0.31 7.58 -0.19
N ARG A 130 0.47 8.46 -0.83
CA ARG A 130 0.76 9.79 -0.28
C ARG A 130 -0.44 10.75 -0.22
N ALA A 131 -1.53 10.43 -0.93
CA ALA A 131 -2.79 11.15 -0.79
C ALA A 131 -3.48 10.87 0.56
N ALA A 132 -3.37 9.63 1.07
CA ALA A 132 -3.98 9.23 2.34
C ALA A 132 -3.03 9.41 3.53
N TYR A 133 -1.72 9.29 3.28
CA TYR A 133 -0.70 9.28 4.32
C TYR A 133 0.38 10.33 4.09
N ASP A 134 0.89 10.88 5.19
CA ASP A 134 2.15 11.60 5.21
C ASP A 134 3.28 10.64 5.62
N ILE A 135 4.38 10.64 4.88
CA ILE A 135 5.51 9.72 5.07
C ILE A 135 6.74 10.55 5.40
N GLN A 136 7.23 10.41 6.63
CA GLN A 136 8.32 11.21 7.17
C GLN A 136 9.49 10.31 7.57
N ALA A 137 10.72 10.80 7.44
CA ALA A 137 11.90 10.10 7.96
C ALA A 137 11.80 9.98 9.48
N ASP A 138 12.05 8.78 10.00
CA ASP A 138 12.15 8.48 11.43
C ASP A 138 13.57 8.88 11.89
N LYS A 139 13.70 10.06 12.49
CA LYS A 139 14.99 10.67 12.88
C LYS A 139 15.61 10.04 14.10
#